data_AF-A0A3D0RGK8-F1
#
_entry.id   AF-A0A3D0RGK8-F1
#
_cell.length_a   1.000
_cell.length_b   1.000
_cell.length_c   1.000
_cell.angle_alpha   90.00
_cell.angle_beta   90.00
_cell.angle_gamma   90.00
#
_symmetry.space_group_name_H-M   'P 1'
#
loop_
_entity.id
_entity.type
_entity.pdbx_description
1 polymer ?
#
loop_
_entity_poly.entity_id
_entity_poly.type
_entity_poly.pdbx_seq_one_letter_code
_entity_poly.pdbx_strand_id
1 'polypeptide(L)'
;MKQFLSFVHKEFYHILRDGRTMLILLGMPVVQILLFGFAINMEVQHIRTVVFDPAQDAATRDITERLMANPYFHMQGYVYSPDEINKLLQRGETDVAIVYEQNFNENLVHSKKAQLQIIADASNPNTGTIVANYVTAIVSEYRPHIPYRIEVENKLLYNPEMKSA
;
A
#
# COMPACT_ATOMS: atom_id res chain seq x y z
N MET A 1 42.89 26.47 -18.43
CA MET A 1 41.88 26.78 -17.38
C MET A 1 41.22 28.16 -17.52
N LYS A 2 41.98 29.27 -17.65
CA LYS A 2 41.39 30.63 -17.75
C LYS A 2 40.41 30.82 -18.93
N GLN A 3 40.73 30.27 -20.09
CA GLN A 3 39.86 30.33 -21.28
C GLN A 3 38.53 29.57 -21.09
N PHE A 4 38.57 28.42 -20.41
CA PHE A 4 37.37 27.63 -20.11
C PHE A 4 36.43 28.40 -19.16
N LEU A 5 36.96 28.99 -18.07
CA LEU A 5 36.13 29.82 -17.18
C LEU A 5 35.53 31.03 -17.88
N SER A 6 36.31 31.68 -18.77
CA SER A 6 35.80 32.82 -19.54
C SER A 6 34.67 32.42 -20.50
N PHE A 7 34.76 31.23 -21.09
CA PHE A 7 33.70 30.67 -21.93
C PHE A 7 32.45 30.36 -21.11
N VAL A 8 32.59 29.66 -19.97
CA VAL A 8 31.47 29.35 -19.06
C VAL A 8 30.77 30.63 -18.62
N HIS A 9 31.52 31.66 -18.23
CA HIS A 9 30.94 32.93 -17.78
C HIS A 9 30.12 33.61 -18.88
N LYS A 10 30.60 33.57 -20.13
CA LYS A 10 29.87 34.09 -21.29
C LYS A 10 28.56 33.33 -21.52
N GLU A 11 28.62 32.00 -21.53
CA GLU A 11 27.43 31.17 -21.78
C GLU A 11 26.39 31.32 -20.68
N PHE A 12 26.79 31.48 -19.42
CA PHE A 12 25.86 31.81 -18.33
C PHE A 12 25.12 33.12 -18.61
N TYR A 13 25.82 34.19 -19.00
CA TYR A 13 25.16 35.45 -19.37
C TYR A 13 24.23 35.31 -20.59
N HIS A 14 24.62 34.50 -21.58
CA HIS A 14 23.78 34.22 -22.73
C HIS A 14 22.48 33.51 -22.33
N ILE A 15 22.56 32.47 -21.49
CA ILE A 15 21.41 31.74 -20.96
C ILE A 15 20.52 32.67 -20.12
N LEU A 16 21.11 33.51 -19.27
CA LEU A 16 20.36 34.44 -18.42
C LEU A 16 19.62 35.52 -19.24
N ARG A 17 20.18 35.94 -20.38
CA ARG A 17 19.58 36.95 -21.26
C ARG A 17 18.55 36.37 -22.24
N ASP A 18 18.66 35.09 -22.58
CA ASP A 18 17.69 34.40 -23.43
C ASP A 18 16.49 33.94 -22.60
N GLY A 19 15.42 34.73 -22.63
CA GLY A 19 14.19 34.44 -21.90
C GLY A 19 13.54 33.10 -22.26
N ARG A 20 13.74 32.57 -23.48
CA ARG A 20 13.22 31.25 -23.86
C ARG A 20 14.00 30.13 -23.18
N THR A 21 15.33 30.25 -23.17
CA THR A 21 16.19 29.28 -22.47
C THR A 21 15.93 29.32 -20.97
N MET A 22 15.78 30.51 -20.38
CA MET A 22 15.40 30.67 -18.97
C MET A 22 14.04 30.03 -18.66
N LEU A 23 13.04 30.23 -19.52
CA LEU A 23 11.71 29.63 -19.36
C LEU A 23 11.77 28.11 -19.38
N ILE A 24 12.57 27.51 -20.26
CA ILE A 24 12.73 26.05 -20.28
C ILE A 24 13.47 25.59 -19.02
N LEU A 25 14.56 26.27 -18.65
CA LEU A 25 15.42 25.88 -17.53
C LEU A 25 14.73 25.96 -16.16
N LEU A 26 13.85 26.96 -15.95
CA LEU A 26 13.11 27.12 -14.70
C LEU A 26 11.65 26.68 -14.81
N GLY A 27 10.98 27.00 -15.90
CA GLY A 27 9.56 26.70 -16.09
C GLY A 27 9.29 25.21 -16.30
N MET A 28 10.13 24.48 -17.05
CA MET A 28 9.93 23.05 -17.26
C MET A 28 10.03 22.26 -15.94
N PRO A 29 11.03 22.46 -15.07
CA PRO A 29 11.05 21.83 -13.74
C PRO A 29 9.88 22.24 -12.84
N VAL A 30 9.43 23.50 -12.87
CA VAL A 30 8.25 23.93 -12.10
C VAL A 30 6.99 23.19 -12.57
N VAL A 31 6.78 23.09 -13.88
CA VAL A 31 5.65 22.32 -14.44
C VAL A 31 5.77 20.85 -14.06
N GLN A 32 6.97 20.26 -14.09
CA GLN A 32 7.20 18.88 -13.64
C GLN A 32 6.87 18.71 -12.16
N ILE A 33 7.30 19.61 -11.28
CA ILE A 33 6.99 19.57 -9.85
C ILE A 33 5.48 19.70 -9.62
N LEU A 34 4.79 20.56 -10.37
CA LEU A 34 3.34 20.67 -10.26
C LEU A 34 2.68 19.37 -10.75
N LEU A 35 2.99 18.92 -11.96
CA LEU A 35 2.42 17.69 -12.53
C LEU A 35 2.65 16.48 -11.63
N PHE A 36 3.90 16.25 -11.21
CA PHE A 36 4.22 15.14 -10.30
C PHE A 36 3.71 15.39 -8.89
N GLY A 37 3.74 16.61 -8.37
CA GLY A 37 3.19 16.94 -7.06
C GLY A 37 1.68 16.67 -6.97
N PHE A 38 0.93 16.95 -8.04
CA PHE A 38 -0.48 16.58 -8.14
C PHE A 38 -0.67 15.08 -8.42
N ALA A 39 0.19 14.45 -9.22
CA ALA A 39 0.11 13.01 -9.53
C ALA A 39 0.54 12.11 -8.37
N ILE A 40 1.35 12.61 -7.42
CA ILE A 40 1.84 11.87 -6.24
C ILE A 40 0.71 11.60 -5.22
N ASN A 41 -0.49 12.15 -5.40
CA ASN A 41 -1.68 11.73 -4.65
C ASN A 41 -2.15 10.34 -5.09
N MET A 42 -1.30 9.33 -4.90
CA MET A 42 -1.65 7.91 -4.95
C MET A 42 -2.01 7.43 -3.53
N GLU A 43 -2.74 8.22 -2.75
CA GLU A 43 -3.34 7.68 -1.54
C GLU A 43 -4.49 6.77 -1.94
N VAL A 44 -4.33 5.47 -1.69
CA VAL A 44 -5.44 4.51 -1.83
C VAL A 44 -6.37 4.72 -0.64
N GLN A 45 -7.40 5.53 -0.86
CA GLN A 45 -8.47 5.77 0.12
C GLN A 45 -9.67 4.88 -0.21
N HIS A 46 -10.47 4.52 0.81
CA HIS A 46 -11.69 3.71 0.66
C HIS A 46 -11.44 2.29 0.13
N ILE A 47 -10.43 1.60 0.68
CA ILE A 47 -10.11 0.22 0.32
C ILE A 47 -11.27 -0.68 0.77
N ARG A 48 -12.03 -1.20 -0.18
CA ARG A 48 -13.13 -2.14 0.11
C ARG A 48 -12.52 -3.44 0.59
N THR A 49 -12.83 -3.77 1.83
CA THR A 49 -12.15 -4.85 2.55
C THR A 49 -13.18 -5.86 3.04
N VAL A 50 -12.93 -7.13 2.75
CA VAL A 50 -13.65 -8.26 3.37
C VAL A 50 -12.74 -9.01 4.33
N VAL A 51 -13.33 -9.64 5.33
CA VAL A 51 -12.60 -10.40 6.34
C VAL A 51 -13.03 -11.86 6.31
N PHE A 52 -12.08 -12.78 6.14
CA PHE A 52 -12.27 -14.20 6.38
C PHE A 52 -11.69 -14.53 7.75
N ASP A 53 -12.58 -14.78 8.70
CA ASP A 53 -12.21 -15.17 10.06
C ASP A 53 -12.84 -16.53 10.42
N PRO A 54 -12.09 -17.63 10.19
CA PRO A 54 -12.52 -18.97 10.58
C PRO A 54 -12.39 -19.25 12.08
N ALA A 55 -11.57 -18.48 12.81
CA ALA A 55 -11.31 -18.67 14.23
C ALA A 55 -12.38 -18.00 15.10
N GLN A 56 -12.88 -16.83 14.66
CA GLN A 56 -13.85 -15.98 15.36
C GLN A 56 -13.48 -15.72 16.83
N ASP A 57 -12.20 -15.48 17.07
CA ASP A 57 -11.65 -15.33 18.41
C ASP A 57 -11.51 -13.85 18.82
N ALA A 58 -11.16 -13.61 20.08
CA ALA A 58 -11.02 -12.26 20.61
C ALA A 58 -9.85 -11.49 19.96
N ALA A 59 -8.80 -12.19 19.53
CA ALA A 59 -7.61 -11.57 18.93
C ALA A 59 -7.88 -11.14 17.49
N THR A 60 -8.49 -11.99 16.67
CA THR A 60 -8.90 -11.66 15.30
C THR A 60 -9.90 -10.52 15.29
N ARG A 61 -10.82 -10.49 16.27
CA ARG A 61 -11.77 -9.39 16.43
C ARG A 61 -11.10 -8.07 16.83
N ASP A 62 -10.21 -8.06 17.83
CA ASP A 62 -9.49 -6.82 18.23
C ASP A 62 -8.63 -6.28 17.09
N ILE A 63 -7.91 -7.15 16.38
CA ILE A 63 -7.11 -6.73 15.21
C ILE A 63 -8.01 -6.17 14.11
N THR A 64 -9.14 -6.82 13.83
CA THR A 64 -10.11 -6.33 12.83
C THR A 64 -10.69 -4.98 13.23
N GLU A 65 -11.09 -4.80 14.49
CA GLU A 65 -11.63 -3.52 14.99
C GLU A 65 -10.59 -2.39 14.86
N ARG A 66 -9.31 -2.66 15.15
CA ARG A 66 -8.20 -1.70 14.95
C ARG A 66 -7.99 -1.35 13.48
N LEU A 67 -8.08 -2.34 12.59
CA LEU A 67 -8.00 -2.12 11.14
C LEU A 67 -9.15 -1.24 10.65
N MET A 68 -10.37 -1.49 11.11
CA MET A 68 -11.57 -0.74 10.70
C MET A 68 -11.67 0.64 11.36
N ALA A 69 -10.92 0.90 12.45
CA ALA A 69 -10.78 2.24 13.01
C ALA A 69 -9.98 3.19 12.11
N ASN A 70 -9.24 2.65 11.14
CA ASN A 70 -8.45 3.44 10.20
C ASN A 70 -9.31 3.86 8.99
N PRO A 71 -9.37 5.17 8.63
CA PRO A 71 -10.22 5.68 7.55
C PRO A 71 -9.88 5.16 6.15
N TYR A 72 -8.71 4.55 5.96
CA TYR A 72 -8.35 3.96 4.66
C TYR A 72 -9.12 2.66 4.37
N PHE A 73 -9.60 1.94 5.39
CA PHE A 73 -10.31 0.68 5.24
C PHE A 73 -11.82 0.87 5.33
N HIS A 74 -12.56 0.24 4.40
CA HIS A 74 -14.02 0.21 4.41
C HIS A 74 -14.51 -1.23 4.41
N MET A 75 -15.02 -1.69 5.55
CA MET A 75 -15.51 -3.06 5.71
C MET A 75 -16.76 -3.31 4.87
N GLN A 76 -16.68 -4.25 3.94
CA GLN A 76 -17.85 -4.74 3.18
C GLN A 76 -18.58 -5.86 3.92
N GLY A 77 -17.87 -6.62 4.76
CA GLY A 77 -18.44 -7.68 5.57
C GLY A 77 -17.47 -8.82 5.84
N TYR A 78 -17.99 -9.87 6.45
CA TYR A 78 -17.29 -11.13 6.62
C TYR A 78 -17.64 -12.08 5.48
N VAL A 79 -16.65 -12.84 5.03
CA VAL A 79 -16.82 -13.94 4.08
C VAL A 79 -16.65 -15.26 4.80
N TYR A 80 -17.31 -16.30 4.30
CA TYR A 80 -17.35 -17.60 4.97
C TYR A 80 -16.63 -18.70 4.19
N SER A 81 -16.08 -18.38 3.01
CA SER A 81 -15.25 -19.31 2.25
C SER A 81 -14.15 -18.58 1.45
N PRO A 82 -12.99 -19.21 1.24
CA PRO A 82 -11.97 -18.67 0.34
C PRO A 82 -12.46 -18.48 -1.11
N ASP A 83 -13.41 -19.29 -1.57
CA ASP A 83 -13.99 -19.15 -2.91
C ASP A 83 -14.85 -17.88 -3.07
N GLU A 84 -15.46 -17.43 -1.99
CA GLU A 84 -16.22 -16.17 -1.96
C GLU A 84 -15.30 -14.96 -2.15
N ILE A 85 -14.11 -14.98 -1.53
CA ILE A 85 -13.07 -13.95 -1.72
C ILE A 85 -12.75 -13.77 -3.21
N ASN A 86 -12.50 -14.88 -3.92
CA ASN A 86 -12.17 -14.85 -5.34
C ASN A 86 -13.30 -14.26 -6.19
N LYS A 87 -14.55 -14.63 -5.89
CA LYS A 87 -15.72 -14.09 -6.60
C LYS A 87 -15.90 -12.60 -6.37
N LEU A 88 -15.74 -12.13 -5.14
CA LEU A 88 -15.87 -10.70 -4.81
C LEU A 88 -14.76 -9.87 -5.44
N LEU A 89 -13.52 -10.37 -5.46
CA LEU A 89 -12.39 -9.72 -6.13
C LEU A 89 -12.61 -9.68 -7.65
N GLN A 90 -13.04 -10.78 -8.27
CA GLN A 90 -13.32 -10.83 -9.72
C GLN A 90 -14.47 -9.90 -10.16
N ARG A 91 -15.48 -9.72 -9.30
CA ARG A 91 -16.58 -8.78 -9.56
C ARG A 91 -16.22 -7.33 -9.27
N GLY A 92 -15.03 -7.10 -8.70
CA GLY A 92 -14.61 -5.78 -8.23
C GLY A 92 -15.53 -5.25 -7.13
N GLU A 93 -16.12 -6.12 -6.31
CA GLU A 93 -16.95 -5.74 -5.14
C GLU A 93 -16.09 -5.51 -3.89
N THR A 94 -14.90 -6.12 -3.84
CA THR A 94 -13.87 -5.89 -2.83
C THR A 94 -12.53 -5.63 -3.51
N ASP A 95 -11.63 -4.88 -2.86
CA ASP A 95 -10.28 -4.60 -3.35
C ASP A 95 -9.25 -5.52 -2.68
N VAL A 96 -9.49 -5.82 -1.39
CA VAL A 96 -8.64 -6.67 -0.57
C VAL A 96 -9.49 -7.59 0.32
N ALA A 97 -8.96 -8.78 0.61
CA ALA A 97 -9.45 -9.65 1.67
C ALA A 97 -8.36 -9.90 2.72
N ILE A 98 -8.74 -9.80 3.99
CA ILE A 98 -7.90 -10.14 5.14
C ILE A 98 -8.32 -11.53 5.61
N VAL A 99 -7.37 -12.44 5.67
CA VAL A 99 -7.59 -13.87 5.92
C VAL A 99 -6.81 -14.28 7.16
N TYR A 100 -7.54 -14.58 8.22
CA TYR A 100 -6.97 -15.16 9.43
C TYR A 100 -6.86 -16.68 9.29
N GLU A 101 -5.83 -17.26 9.92
CA GLU A 101 -5.74 -18.73 10.04
C GLU A 101 -6.77 -19.30 11.03
N GLN A 102 -7.10 -20.59 10.92
CA GLN A 102 -8.16 -21.24 11.69
C GLN A 102 -7.95 -21.25 13.21
N ASN A 103 -6.70 -21.26 13.68
CA ASN A 103 -6.36 -21.33 15.10
C ASN A 103 -5.56 -20.11 15.54
N PHE A 104 -5.92 -18.91 15.06
CA PHE A 104 -5.12 -17.70 15.18
C PHE A 104 -4.72 -17.38 16.64
N ASN A 105 -5.67 -17.24 17.56
CA ASN A 105 -5.36 -16.94 18.97
C ASN A 105 -4.61 -18.09 19.67
N GLU A 106 -4.96 -19.34 19.37
CA GLU A 106 -4.25 -20.50 19.94
C GLU A 106 -2.76 -20.49 19.51
N ASN A 107 -2.49 -20.27 18.23
CA ASN A 107 -1.16 -20.18 17.67
C ASN A 107 -0.39 -18.96 18.22
N LEU A 108 -1.08 -17.84 18.40
CA LEU A 108 -0.52 -16.63 19.00
C LEU A 108 -0.09 -16.85 20.46
N VAL A 109 -0.89 -17.56 21.25
CA VAL A 109 -0.63 -17.81 22.68
C VAL A 109 0.39 -18.95 22.89
N HIS A 110 0.23 -20.07 22.19
CA HIS A 110 1.04 -21.28 22.41
C HIS A 110 2.32 -21.30 21.57
N SER A 111 2.20 -21.04 20.27
CA SER A 111 3.32 -21.09 19.32
C SER A 111 4.06 -19.76 19.21
N LYS A 112 3.52 -18.69 19.81
CA LYS A 112 3.99 -17.29 19.70
C LYS A 112 4.09 -16.81 18.26
N LYS A 113 3.38 -17.48 17.34
CA LYS A 113 3.43 -17.25 15.90
C LYS A 113 2.03 -17.43 15.37
N ALA A 114 1.49 -16.43 14.71
CA ALA A 114 0.21 -16.52 14.01
C ALA A 114 0.33 -15.94 12.60
N GLN A 115 -0.48 -16.43 11.67
CA GLN A 115 -0.46 -16.00 10.27
C GLN A 115 -1.70 -15.18 9.91
N LEU A 116 -1.45 -14.07 9.23
CA LEU A 116 -2.48 -13.23 8.63
C LEU A 116 -2.13 -13.05 7.15
N GLN A 117 -3.03 -13.43 6.27
CA GLN A 117 -2.83 -13.28 4.83
C GLN A 117 -3.68 -12.14 4.30
N ILE A 118 -3.10 -11.40 3.36
CA ILE A 118 -3.74 -10.31 2.63
C ILE A 118 -3.84 -10.76 1.18
N ILE A 119 -5.06 -10.83 0.67
CA ILE A 119 -5.33 -11.20 -0.71
C ILE A 119 -5.84 -9.96 -1.44
N ALA A 120 -5.06 -9.42 -2.37
CA ALA A 120 -5.42 -8.22 -3.12
C ALA A 120 -5.61 -8.52 -4.60
N ASP A 121 -6.46 -7.70 -5.26
CA ASP A 121 -6.54 -7.69 -6.71
C ASP A 121 -5.20 -7.24 -7.33
N ALA A 122 -4.71 -8.07 -8.24
CA ALA A 122 -3.47 -7.87 -8.97
C ALA A 122 -3.52 -6.75 -10.01
N SER A 123 -4.71 -6.29 -10.41
CA SER A 123 -4.90 -5.18 -11.36
C SER A 123 -4.23 -3.89 -10.88
N ASN A 124 -4.07 -3.72 -9.56
CA ASN A 124 -3.32 -2.65 -8.94
C ASN A 124 -2.34 -3.19 -7.88
N PRO A 125 -1.09 -3.56 -8.26
CA PRO A 125 -0.10 -4.11 -7.33
C PRO A 125 0.34 -3.10 -6.26
N ASN A 126 0.19 -1.79 -6.54
CA ASN A 126 0.48 -0.74 -5.55
C ASN A 126 -0.51 -0.81 -4.40
N THR A 127 -1.80 -1.04 -4.67
CA THR A 127 -2.83 -1.20 -3.64
C THR A 127 -2.50 -2.36 -2.69
N GLY A 128 -2.16 -3.54 -3.21
CA GLY A 128 -1.81 -4.69 -2.36
C GLY A 128 -0.59 -4.41 -1.46
N THR A 129 0.43 -3.73 -1.99
CA THR A 129 1.63 -3.36 -1.22
C THR A 129 1.33 -2.34 -0.14
N ILE A 130 0.58 -1.29 -0.48
CA ILE A 130 0.17 -0.23 0.45
C ILE A 130 -0.66 -0.83 1.59
N VAL A 131 -1.64 -1.67 1.27
CA VAL A 131 -2.48 -2.34 2.26
C VAL A 131 -1.66 -3.25 3.17
N ALA A 132 -0.74 -4.05 2.60
CA ALA A 132 0.15 -4.89 3.40
C ALA A 132 0.99 -4.09 4.40
N ASN A 133 1.48 -2.92 4.00
CA ASN A 133 2.22 -2.03 4.89
C ASN A 133 1.34 -1.48 6.01
N TYR A 134 0.11 -1.03 5.71
CA TYR A 134 -0.83 -0.54 6.72
C TYR A 134 -1.22 -1.63 7.72
N VAL A 135 -1.58 -2.82 7.22
CA VAL A 135 -1.93 -3.96 8.08
C VAL A 135 -0.73 -4.35 8.96
N THR A 136 0.47 -4.43 8.39
CA THR A 136 1.70 -4.74 9.16
C THR A 136 1.95 -3.70 10.26
N ALA A 137 1.77 -2.41 9.98
CA ALA A 137 1.92 -1.35 10.98
C ALA A 137 0.91 -1.53 12.12
N ILE A 138 -0.38 -1.70 11.80
CA ILE A 138 -1.47 -1.86 12.79
C ILE A 138 -1.27 -3.12 13.64
N VAL A 139 -0.89 -4.23 13.00
CA VAL A 139 -0.61 -5.51 13.67
C VAL A 139 0.66 -5.44 14.54
N SER A 140 1.64 -4.61 14.17
CA SER A 140 2.85 -4.41 14.98
C SER A 140 2.58 -3.64 16.28
N GLU A 141 1.54 -2.80 16.29
CA GLU A 141 1.07 -2.09 17.48
C GLU A 141 0.25 -2.98 18.42
N TYR A 142 -0.22 -4.14 17.95
CA TYR A 142 -1.17 -5.00 18.65
C TYR A 142 -0.67 -5.65 19.96
N ARG A 143 0.48 -5.37 20.56
CA ARG A 143 0.92 -5.78 21.93
C ARG A 143 -0.05 -6.63 22.84
N PRO A 144 -0.26 -7.96 22.64
CA PRO A 144 -0.70 -8.86 23.71
C PRO A 144 0.31 -8.82 24.86
N HIS A 145 -0.14 -9.28 26.03
CA HIS A 145 0.68 -9.38 27.24
C HIS A 145 1.87 -10.37 27.14
N ILE A 146 2.10 -10.98 25.98
CA ILE A 146 3.07 -12.06 25.74
C ILE A 146 3.90 -11.70 24.49
N PRO A 147 5.22 -11.99 24.45
CA PRO A 147 6.01 -11.82 23.22
C PRO A 147 5.49 -12.74 22.10
N TYR A 148 5.20 -12.17 20.93
CA TYR A 148 4.55 -12.84 19.80
C TYR A 148 5.10 -12.32 18.46
N ARG A 149 4.78 -13.03 17.37
CA ARG A 149 5.07 -12.62 16.00
C ARG A 149 3.86 -12.96 15.11
N ILE A 150 3.24 -11.94 14.52
CA ILE A 150 2.23 -12.15 13.48
C ILE A 150 2.93 -11.98 12.14
N GLU A 151 2.89 -13.01 11.30
CA GLU A 151 3.46 -12.96 9.95
C GLU A 151 2.37 -12.54 8.98
N VAL A 152 2.58 -11.40 8.34
CA VAL A 152 1.68 -10.85 7.31
C VAL A 152 2.17 -11.33 5.94
N GLU A 153 1.37 -12.17 5.28
CA GLU A 153 1.65 -12.63 3.93
C GLU A 153 0.82 -11.84 2.92
N ASN A 154 1.47 -11.19 1.95
CA ASN A 154 0.78 -10.52 0.85
C ASN A 154 0.70 -11.45 -0.37
N LYS A 155 -0.52 -11.77 -0.81
CA LYS A 155 -0.80 -12.63 -1.95
C LYS A 155 -1.60 -11.87 -3.01
N LEU A 156 -1.00 -11.73 -4.20
CA LEU A 156 -1.68 -11.17 -5.38
C LEU A 156 -2.33 -12.30 -6.17
N LEU A 157 -3.64 -12.23 -6.40
CA LEU A 157 -4.40 -13.35 -7.00
C LEU A 157 -4.02 -13.66 -8.45
N TYR A 158 -3.59 -12.66 -9.23
CA TYR A 158 -3.25 -12.87 -10.63
C TYR A 158 -2.29 -11.80 -11.21
N ASN A 159 -1.02 -11.79 -10.81
CA ASN A 159 -0.01 -10.97 -11.50
C ASN A 159 1.31 -11.73 -11.75
N PRO A 160 1.35 -12.69 -12.68
CA PRO A 160 2.60 -13.39 -13.01
C PRO A 160 3.70 -12.47 -13.56
N GLU A 161 3.36 -11.27 -14.08
CA GLU A 161 4.33 -10.34 -14.67
C GLU A 161 4.61 -9.05 -13.85
N MET A 162 3.91 -8.83 -12.73
CA MET A 162 3.94 -7.59 -11.93
C MET A 162 3.88 -6.28 -12.74
N LYS A 163 3.04 -6.23 -13.78
CA LYS A 163 2.81 -5.00 -14.55
C LYS A 163 1.48 -4.37 -14.13
N SER A 164 1.53 -3.10 -13.73
CA SER A 164 0.33 -2.26 -13.65
C SER A 164 -0.14 -1.93 -15.07
N ALA A 165 -1.45 -1.98 -15.30
CA ALA A 165 -2.07 -1.55 -16.56
C ALA A 165 -1.96 -0.02 -16.76
#